data_AF-A0A7R9UR09-F1
#
_entry.id   AF-A0A7R9UR09-F1
#
_cell.length_a   1.000
_cell.length_b   1.000
_cell.length_c   1.000
_cell.angle_alpha   90.00
_cell.angle_beta   90.00
_cell.angle_gamma   90.00
#
_symmetry.space_group_name_H-M   'P 1'
#
loop_
_entity.id
_entity.type
_entity.pdbx_description
1 polymer ?
#
loop_
_entity_poly.entity_id
_entity_poly.type
_entity_poly.pdbx_seq_one_letter_code
_entity_poly.pdbx_strand_id
1 'polypeptide(L)'
;AGFCWGGGRALELVAREWVDAHAVVAFYPTRYDVEPVARAMHLPLLAVFGGADTVAGATPSDAAGLESGLARNPRMRQHYFVRSFPERAHAFAHQPRDEPTARDADAALKLAEAWFDKYLHESLIPQPAQDARAAHDEADDGE
;
A
#
# COMPACT_ATOMS: atom_id res chain seq x y z
N ALA A 1 0.66 -0.18 7.19
CA ALA A 1 1.33 -1.43 6.74
C ALA A 1 0.73 -2.63 7.45
N GLY A 2 0.84 -3.83 6.89
CA GLY A 2 0.46 -5.07 7.56
C GLY A 2 1.31 -6.27 7.11
N PHE A 3 1.46 -7.25 8.00
CA PHE A 3 2.24 -8.47 7.78
C PHE A 3 1.35 -9.72 7.88
N CYS A 4 1.55 -10.72 7.01
CA CYS A 4 0.80 -11.98 7.05
C CYS A 4 -0.72 -11.72 7.04
N TRP A 5 -1.44 -12.11 8.09
CA TRP A 5 -2.86 -11.83 8.28
C TRP A 5 -3.16 -10.32 8.29
N GLY A 6 -2.32 -9.53 8.96
CA GLY A 6 -2.45 -8.07 8.95
C GLY A 6 -2.24 -7.47 7.56
N GLY A 7 -1.43 -8.12 6.71
CA GLY A 7 -1.23 -7.72 5.32
C GLY A 7 -2.51 -7.92 4.51
N GLY A 8 -3.11 -9.10 4.59
CA GLY A 8 -4.40 -9.37 3.94
C GLY A 8 -5.51 -8.46 4.46
N ARG A 9 -5.56 -8.23 5.78
CA ARG A 9 -6.56 -7.34 6.37
C ARG A 9 -6.40 -5.89 5.93
N ALA A 10 -5.18 -5.40 5.79
CA ALA A 10 -4.92 -4.06 5.24
C ALA A 10 -5.47 -3.93 3.81
N LEU A 11 -5.26 -4.95 2.97
CA LEU A 11 -5.80 -4.97 1.61
C LEU A 11 -7.33 -4.93 1.61
N GLU A 12 -7.98 -5.76 2.42
CA GLU A 12 -9.45 -5.82 2.48
C GLU A 12 -10.08 -4.54 3.02
N LEU A 13 -9.52 -3.97 4.09
CA LEU A 13 -10.06 -2.76 4.71
C LEU A 13 -10.02 -1.58 3.74
N VAL A 14 -8.92 -1.46 3.00
CA VAL A 14 -8.76 -0.42 1.98
C VAL A 14 -9.70 -0.69 0.80
N ALA A 15 -9.75 -1.91 0.28
CA ALA A 15 -10.66 -2.27 -0.81
C ALA A 15 -12.14 -2.02 -0.46
N ARG A 16 -12.49 -2.01 0.82
CA ARG A 16 -13.84 -1.73 1.34
C ARG A 16 -14.06 -0.28 1.76
N GLU A 17 -13.04 0.59 1.65
CA GLU A 17 -13.09 1.98 2.12
C GLU A 17 -13.41 2.09 3.64
N TRP A 18 -12.96 1.11 4.43
CA TRP A 18 -13.19 1.07 5.89
C TRP A 18 -12.07 1.74 6.70
N VAL A 19 -11.02 2.19 6.05
CA VAL A 19 -9.91 2.90 6.66
C VAL A 19 -9.55 4.10 5.79
N ASP A 20 -9.34 5.23 6.44
CA ASP A 20 -8.79 6.42 5.81
C ASP A 20 -7.26 6.31 5.82
N ALA A 21 -6.68 6.08 4.64
CA ALA A 21 -5.25 5.89 4.46
C ALA A 21 -4.81 6.54 3.14
N HIS A 22 -3.53 6.88 3.06
CA HIS A 22 -2.94 7.48 1.86
C HIS A 22 -2.16 6.47 1.01
N ALA A 23 -1.67 5.40 1.62
CA ALA A 23 -0.93 4.34 0.96
C ALA A 23 -0.99 3.03 1.77
N VAL A 24 -0.74 1.91 1.10
CA VAL A 24 -0.79 0.57 1.66
C VAL A 24 0.52 -0.15 1.39
N VAL A 25 1.05 -0.80 2.42
CA VAL A 25 2.13 -1.78 2.29
C VAL A 25 1.65 -3.08 2.92
N ALA A 26 1.67 -4.17 2.13
CA ALA A 26 1.26 -5.50 2.54
C ALA A 26 2.40 -6.49 2.35
N PHE A 27 2.94 -7.02 3.44
CA PHE A 27 3.98 -8.05 3.42
C PHE A 27 3.36 -9.45 3.54
N TYR A 28 3.64 -10.31 2.55
CA TYR A 28 3.15 -11.68 2.39
C TYR A 28 1.71 -11.82 2.87
N PRO A 29 0.77 -11.06 2.28
CA PRO A 29 -0.61 -10.99 2.74
C PRO A 29 -1.26 -12.37 2.68
N THR A 30 -2.15 -12.69 3.61
CA THR A 30 -2.89 -13.96 3.63
C THR A 30 -4.36 -13.72 3.92
N ARG A 31 -5.22 -14.70 3.59
CA ARG A 31 -6.67 -14.66 3.90
C ARG A 31 -7.39 -13.45 3.31
N TYR A 32 -7.18 -13.18 2.03
CA TYR A 32 -7.93 -12.21 1.24
C TYR A 32 -8.24 -12.80 -0.13
N ASP A 33 -9.28 -12.29 -0.78
CA ASP A 33 -9.62 -12.68 -2.14
C ASP A 33 -8.90 -11.75 -3.14
N VAL A 34 -8.01 -12.31 -3.94
CA VAL A 34 -7.14 -11.55 -4.86
C VAL A 34 -7.95 -10.69 -5.84
N GLU A 35 -8.91 -11.27 -6.56
CA GLU A 35 -9.63 -10.58 -7.63
C GLU A 35 -10.54 -9.44 -7.11
N PRO A 36 -11.38 -9.63 -6.05
CA PRO A 36 -12.14 -8.53 -5.45
C PRO A 36 -11.24 -7.40 -4.93
N VAL A 37 -10.14 -7.73 -4.24
CA VAL A 37 -9.20 -6.74 -3.72
C VAL A 37 -8.56 -5.95 -4.85
N ALA A 38 -8.00 -6.64 -5.87
CA ALA A 38 -7.30 -5.98 -6.95
C ALA A 38 -8.21 -5.04 -7.76
N ARG A 39 -9.48 -5.44 -7.95
CA ARG A 39 -10.49 -4.63 -8.66
C ARG A 39 -10.93 -3.40 -7.86
N ALA A 40 -11.06 -3.52 -6.53
CA ALA A 40 -11.57 -2.46 -5.68
C ALA A 40 -10.46 -1.54 -5.11
N MET A 41 -9.19 -1.94 -5.20
CA MET A 41 -8.07 -1.14 -4.73
C MET A 41 -8.08 0.24 -5.39
N HIS A 42 -7.92 1.29 -4.58
CA HIS A 42 -7.95 2.67 -5.02
C HIS A 42 -6.84 3.52 -4.38
N LEU A 43 -6.03 2.94 -3.51
CA LEU A 43 -4.88 3.59 -2.87
C LEU A 43 -3.57 3.00 -3.38
N PRO A 44 -2.49 3.79 -3.41
CA PRO A 44 -1.15 3.29 -3.73
C PRO A 44 -0.76 2.05 -2.93
N LEU A 45 -0.44 0.95 -3.61
CA LEU A 45 -0.15 -0.35 -3.00
C LEU A 45 1.25 -0.86 -3.31
N LEU A 46 2.05 -1.08 -2.27
CA LEU A 46 3.20 -1.98 -2.31
C LEU A 46 2.79 -3.34 -1.71
N ALA A 47 2.93 -4.42 -2.49
CA ALA A 47 2.78 -5.77 -1.98
C ALA A 47 4.10 -6.53 -2.09
N VAL A 48 4.58 -7.11 -1.00
CA VAL A 48 5.85 -7.84 -0.92
C VAL A 48 5.56 -9.32 -0.71
N PHE A 49 6.15 -10.19 -1.51
CA PHE A 49 5.97 -11.63 -1.44
C PHE A 49 7.31 -12.37 -1.32
N GLY A 50 7.26 -13.56 -0.73
CA GLY A 50 8.34 -14.54 -0.81
C GLY A 50 8.15 -15.44 -2.02
N GLY A 51 9.18 -15.65 -2.83
CA GLY A 51 9.12 -16.49 -4.03
C GLY A 51 8.95 -17.99 -3.75
N ALA A 52 9.19 -18.43 -2.51
CA ALA A 52 9.01 -19.81 -2.04
C ALA A 52 7.89 -19.93 -0.99
N ASP A 53 7.00 -18.94 -0.91
CA ASP A 53 5.88 -18.96 0.01
C ASP A 53 4.79 -19.94 -0.45
N THR A 54 4.27 -20.72 0.49
CA THR A 54 3.26 -21.76 0.27
C THR A 54 1.95 -21.47 1.01
N VAL A 55 1.89 -20.39 1.79
CA VAL A 55 0.70 -20.01 2.54
C VAL A 55 -0.32 -19.41 1.59
N ALA A 56 -1.57 -19.88 1.65
CA ALA A 56 -2.65 -19.39 0.81
C ALA A 56 -2.85 -17.87 0.94
N GLY A 57 -2.92 -17.19 -0.20
CA GLY A 57 -2.95 -15.74 -0.32
C GLY A 57 -1.56 -15.10 -0.48
N ALA A 58 -0.50 -15.81 -0.10
CA ALA A 58 0.89 -15.35 -0.21
C ALA A 58 1.71 -16.12 -1.25
N THR A 59 1.12 -17.06 -1.98
CA THR A 59 1.85 -17.88 -2.95
C THR A 59 2.33 -17.06 -4.16
N PRO A 60 3.32 -17.56 -4.94
CA PRO A 60 3.70 -16.92 -6.21
C PRO A 60 2.54 -16.72 -7.18
N SER A 61 1.56 -17.64 -7.18
CA SER A 61 0.35 -17.51 -8.00
C SER A 61 -0.54 -16.38 -7.50
N ASP A 62 -0.66 -16.20 -6.18
CA ASP A 62 -1.43 -15.10 -5.59
C ASP A 62 -0.78 -13.75 -5.89
N ALA A 63 0.56 -13.68 -5.82
CA ALA A 63 1.33 -12.48 -6.18
C ALA A 63 1.10 -12.09 -7.66
N ALA A 64 1.23 -13.06 -8.57
CA ALA A 64 0.99 -12.83 -10.01
C ALA A 64 -0.47 -12.46 -10.29
N GLY A 65 -1.43 -13.11 -9.61
CA GLY A 65 -2.84 -12.79 -9.72
C GLY A 65 -3.14 -11.36 -9.25
N LEU A 66 -2.55 -10.94 -8.13
CA LEU A 66 -2.72 -9.60 -7.58
C LEU A 66 -2.13 -8.55 -8.54
N GLU A 67 -0.90 -8.75 -9.02
CA GLU A 67 -0.26 -7.87 -10.00
C GLU A 67 -1.10 -7.73 -11.27
N SER A 68 -1.54 -8.85 -11.83
CA SER A 68 -2.39 -8.88 -13.03
C SER A 68 -3.73 -8.16 -12.82
N GLY A 69 -4.37 -8.36 -11.67
CA GLY A 69 -5.61 -7.69 -11.30
C GLY A 69 -5.43 -6.18 -11.16
N LEU A 70 -4.35 -5.73 -10.51
CA LEU A 70 -4.03 -4.31 -10.34
C LEU A 70 -3.70 -3.65 -11.68
N ALA A 71 -3.02 -4.35 -12.59
CA ALA A 71 -2.75 -3.87 -13.95
C ALA A 71 -4.04 -3.61 -14.75
N ARG A 72 -5.08 -4.43 -14.55
CA ARG A 72 -6.41 -4.23 -15.16
C ARG A 72 -7.21 -3.11 -14.50
N ASN A 73 -6.90 -2.74 -13.27
CA ASN A 73 -7.59 -1.69 -12.55
C ASN A 73 -7.13 -0.29 -13.04
N PRO A 74 -8.00 0.50 -13.68
CA PRO A 74 -7.62 1.78 -14.28
C PRO A 74 -7.13 2.82 -13.25
N ARG A 75 -7.54 2.71 -11.97
CA ARG A 75 -7.10 3.59 -10.88
C ARG A 75 -5.67 3.31 -10.43
N MET A 76 -5.19 2.10 -10.65
CA MET A 76 -3.93 1.61 -10.09
C MET A 76 -2.74 1.68 -11.04
N ARG A 77 -2.93 1.98 -12.33
CA ARG A 77 -1.90 1.83 -13.39
C ARG A 77 -0.48 2.34 -13.06
N GLN A 78 -0.34 3.39 -12.26
CA GLN A 78 0.97 3.95 -11.84
C GLN A 78 1.18 3.95 -10.31
N HIS A 79 0.26 3.32 -9.58
CA HIS A 79 0.15 3.38 -8.13
C HIS A 79 0.23 2.00 -7.48
N TYR A 80 0.80 0.99 -8.14
CA TYR A 80 1.14 -0.27 -7.47
C TYR A 80 2.56 -0.73 -7.76
N PHE A 81 3.08 -1.54 -6.85
CA PHE A 81 4.27 -2.33 -7.07
C PHE A 81 4.12 -3.67 -6.35
N VAL A 82 4.30 -4.78 -7.07
CA VAL A 82 4.33 -6.12 -6.51
C VAL A 82 5.75 -6.63 -6.58
N ARG A 83 6.36 -6.92 -5.42
CA ARG A 83 7.75 -7.33 -5.32
C ARG A 83 7.85 -8.73 -4.73
N SER A 84 8.36 -9.67 -5.51
CA SER A 84 8.71 -11.01 -5.04
C SER A 84 10.21 -11.12 -4.78
N PHE A 85 10.58 -11.64 -3.61
CA PHE A 85 11.98 -11.96 -3.26
C PHE A 85 12.26 -13.44 -3.50
N PRO A 86 13.14 -13.80 -4.46
CA PRO A 86 13.43 -15.19 -4.77
C PRO A 86 13.89 -15.99 -3.55
N GLU A 87 13.53 -17.28 -3.50
CA GLU A 87 13.88 -18.23 -2.42
C GLU A 87 13.32 -17.89 -1.03
N ARG A 88 12.68 -16.73 -0.83
CA ARG A 88 12.15 -16.35 0.48
C ARG A 88 10.83 -17.06 0.75
N ALA A 89 10.73 -17.65 1.93
CA ALA A 89 9.50 -18.23 2.45
C ALA A 89 8.65 -17.17 3.19
N HIS A 90 7.52 -17.61 3.74
CA HIS A 90 6.67 -16.78 4.58
C HIS A 90 7.45 -16.13 5.73
N ALA A 91 7.00 -14.94 6.16
CA ALA A 91 7.54 -14.21 7.31
C ALA A 91 8.99 -13.70 7.17
N PHE A 92 9.66 -13.86 6.01
CA PHE A 92 11.08 -13.52 5.86
C PHE A 92 11.44 -12.10 6.30
N ALA A 93 10.54 -11.13 6.08
CA ALA A 93 10.80 -9.71 6.38
C ALA A 93 10.70 -9.35 7.88
N HIS A 94 10.12 -10.18 8.73
CA HIS A 94 10.03 -9.90 10.18
C HIS A 94 10.66 -11.00 11.06
N GLN A 95 11.03 -12.15 10.48
CA GLN A 95 11.73 -13.24 11.16
C GLN A 95 12.87 -13.80 10.27
N PRO A 96 13.91 -13.00 9.95
CA PRO A 96 15.05 -13.51 9.20
C PRO A 96 15.79 -14.58 10.02
N ARG A 97 16.10 -15.73 9.39
CA ARG A 97 16.75 -16.87 10.05
C ARG A 97 18.23 -17.01 9.75
N ASP A 98 18.69 -16.32 8.72
CA ASP A 98 20.07 -16.30 8.26
C ASP A 98 20.40 -14.93 7.68
N GLU A 99 21.68 -14.71 7.44
CA GLU A 99 22.19 -13.42 6.95
C GLU A 99 21.65 -13.07 5.55
N PRO A 100 21.58 -13.99 4.56
CA PRO A 100 20.94 -13.70 3.28
C PRO A 100 19.48 -13.25 3.44
N THR A 101 18.71 -13.90 4.31
CA THR A 101 17.32 -13.52 4.59
C THR A 101 17.24 -12.15 5.27
N ALA A 102 18.18 -11.83 6.17
CA ALA A 102 18.24 -10.51 6.80
C ALA A 102 18.47 -9.39 5.77
N ARG A 103 19.35 -9.61 4.77
CA ARG A 103 19.55 -8.64 3.68
C ARG A 103 18.28 -8.41 2.87
N ASP A 104 17.57 -9.49 2.52
CA ASP A 104 16.31 -9.39 1.77
C ASP A 104 15.20 -8.74 2.62
N ALA A 105 15.16 -9.00 3.93
CA ALA A 105 14.26 -8.34 4.86
C ALA A 105 14.53 -6.81 4.90
N ASP A 106 15.79 -6.40 5.05
CA ASP A 106 16.19 -5.00 5.02
C ASP A 106 15.83 -4.32 3.69
N ALA A 107 16.04 -5.01 2.56
CA ALA A 107 15.67 -4.49 1.25
C ALA A 107 14.14 -4.33 1.11
N ALA A 108 13.36 -5.28 1.63
CA ALA A 108 11.90 -5.20 1.64
C ALA A 108 11.39 -4.05 2.51
N LEU A 109 12.02 -3.80 3.67
CA LEU A 109 11.68 -2.68 4.55
C LEU A 109 12.05 -1.34 3.92
N LYS A 110 13.22 -1.22 3.30
CA LYS A 110 13.62 0.00 2.55
C LYS A 110 12.67 0.32 1.40
N LEU A 111 12.14 -0.70 0.71
CA LEU A 111 11.10 -0.50 -0.30
C LEU A 111 9.82 0.07 0.31
N ALA A 112 9.42 -0.39 1.50
CA ALA A 112 8.25 0.13 2.20
C ALA A 112 8.45 1.57 2.68
N GLU A 113 9.62 1.90 3.22
CA GLU A 113 10.00 3.28 3.58
C GLU A 113 9.91 4.20 2.37
N ALA A 114 10.56 3.84 1.26
CA ALA A 114 10.52 4.62 0.03
C ALA A 114 9.10 4.76 -0.55
N TRP A 115 8.26 3.72 -0.39
CA TRP A 115 6.85 3.80 -0.79
C TRP A 115 6.08 4.81 0.05
N PHE A 116 6.29 4.80 1.36
CA PHE A 116 5.68 5.77 2.26
C PHE A 116 6.18 7.18 1.99
N ASP A 117 7.49 7.40 1.83
CA ASP A 117 8.02 8.71 1.48
C ASP A 117 7.34 9.24 0.20
N LYS A 118 7.23 8.41 -0.84
CA LYS A 118 6.60 8.81 -2.11
C LYS A 118 5.14 9.26 -1.97
N TYR A 119 4.35 8.60 -1.12
CA TYR A 119 2.90 8.77 -1.08
C TYR A 119 2.36 9.47 0.19
N LEU A 120 3.22 9.71 1.18
CA LEU A 120 2.88 10.46 2.40
C LEU A 120 3.35 11.92 2.36
N HIS A 121 4.05 12.33 1.29
CA HIS A 121 4.45 13.74 1.10
C HIS A 121 3.36 14.53 0.35
N GLU A 122 2.45 15.13 1.12
CA GLU A 122 1.75 16.43 0.88
C GLU A 122 0.56 16.63 1.86
N SER A 123 0.04 15.56 2.49
CA SER A 123 -1.19 15.61 3.31
C SER A 123 -0.97 15.81 4.83
N LEU A 124 0.27 15.91 5.30
CA LEU A 124 0.60 16.09 6.73
C LEU A 124 1.04 17.51 7.12
N ILE A 125 1.09 18.44 6.17
CA ILE A 125 1.23 19.87 6.45
C ILE A 125 -0.17 20.47 6.31
N PRO A 126 -0.82 20.90 7.41
CA PRO A 126 -2.04 21.69 7.30
C PRO A 126 -1.72 22.93 6.45
N GLN A 127 -2.35 23.05 5.29
CA GLN A 127 -2.34 24.31 4.55
C GLN A 127 -3.04 25.34 5.44
N PRO A 128 -2.43 26.49 5.78
CA PRO A 128 -3.15 27.55 6.46
C PRO A 128 -4.34 27.94 5.59
N ALA A 129 -5.54 27.93 6.17
CA ALA A 129 -6.79 28.22 5.49
C ALA A 129 -6.67 29.51 4.67
N GLN A 130 -6.65 29.39 3.34
CA GLN A 130 -6.60 30.55 2.43
C GLN A 130 -8.00 31.12 2.10
N ASP A 131 -9.04 30.72 2.83
CA ASP A 131 -10.40 31.19 2.60
C ASP A 131 -10.95 31.95 3.83
N ALA A 132 -10.42 33.15 4.08
CA ALA A 132 -11.03 34.12 5.00
C ALA A 132 -10.79 35.59 4.60
N ARG A 133 -10.51 35.87 3.32
CA ARG A 133 -10.32 37.26 2.81
C ARG A 133 -11.11 37.55 1.54
N ALA A 134 -12.32 37.02 1.45
CA ALA A 134 -13.28 37.39 0.41
C ALA A 134 -14.68 37.59 1.02
N ALA A 135 -14.79 38.44 2.06
CA ALA A 135 -16.07 38.97 2.53
C ALA A 135 -15.83 40.12 3.53
N HIS A 136 -15.22 41.24 3.12
CA HIS A 136 -15.32 42.49 3.90
C HIS A 136 -14.86 43.77 3.16
N ASP A 137 -15.14 43.91 1.85
CA ASP A 137 -14.84 45.17 1.14
C ASP A 137 -15.93 45.57 0.11
N GLU A 138 -17.19 45.23 0.40
CA GLU A 138 -18.35 45.85 -0.26
C GLU A 138 -19.40 46.22 0.80
N ALA A 139 -19.12 47.31 1.52
CA ALA A 139 -20.10 48.12 2.25
C ALA A 139 -19.38 49.36 2.80
N ASP A 140 -19.10 50.32 1.92
CA ASP A 140 -19.08 51.72 2.35
C ASP A 140 -19.79 52.54 1.28
N ASP A 141 -21.00 52.92 1.65
CA ASP A 141 -21.96 53.76 0.97
C ASP A 141 -21.32 55.13 0.64
N GLY A 142 -21.63 55.85 -0.44
CA GLY A 142 -22.93 55.90 -1.07
C GLY A 142 -23.85 56.96 -0.46
N GLU A 143 -23.37 58.10 0.05
CA GLU A 143 -24.00 59.45 -0.07
C GLU A 143 -23.12 60.59 0.48
#